data_AF-A0A1V6QU07-F1
#
_entry.id   AF-A0A1V6QU07-F1
#
_cell.length_a   1.000
_cell.length_b   1.000
_cell.length_c   1.000
_cell.angle_alpha   90.00
_cell.angle_beta   90.00
_cell.angle_gamma   90.00
#
_symmetry.space_group_name_H-M   'P 1'
#
loop_
_entity.id
_entity.type
_entity.pdbx_description
1 polymer ?
#
loop_
_entity_poly.entity_id
_entity_poly.type
_entity_poly.pdbx_seq_one_letter_code
_entity_poly.pdbx_strand_id
1 'polypeptide(L)'
;MDGATAERQELTRIKNAVKQNFREVRKSQNHLFLSFRLLRIRDFFQKLPASESSPAAAQILPARALAPSHVFGPKAASLVMHYLDSVFYWQYPYFRSRSRLGNRGWLLLFLSSGGPLYQAALALSALHRNQVVSQIDYQRNQEAFEYHSKALRELSEFSRRTETETLLGDKSQLAEFASSSLMLISFEVFNGAEYDWLPHLDAVTTVLSMHSPEALLGSANSTDATKVSNEHVSNDDQPQPGLEFLMVHAIWFDILSCISTGRVPRIAYRRWLETSKLEMADLMGCYSWVMIAIGDLAHLQAWKTDMKEKGTLSVPDLVMRSKEVDTRLQDGIDELELTIKENTKAPLAAWVSHIFALASLVLSSTIVSGPCASLPEIRESVGKAVDVLRDWPLAISLGGLIWPLCVIGCMADSEHQAFFQSLLANFDTGCGGFGNSRTALKIMKDCWILQQHHGRNSTDLAFPMGVRVLLI
;
A
#
# COMPACT_ATOMS: atom_id res chain seq x y z
N MET A 1 2.45 -53.91 -2.82
CA MET A 1 3.16 -52.61 -2.94
C MET A 1 2.16 -51.46 -2.86
N ASP A 2 1.75 -51.08 -1.64
CA ASP A 2 0.53 -50.28 -1.41
C ASP A 2 0.80 -49.08 -0.46
N GLY A 3 1.98 -49.07 0.19
CA GLY A 3 2.31 -48.10 1.24
C GLY A 3 2.57 -46.68 0.73
N ALA A 4 3.15 -46.52 -0.46
CA ALA A 4 3.53 -45.22 -0.99
C ALA A 4 2.34 -44.35 -1.42
N THR A 5 1.22 -44.96 -1.81
CA THR A 5 -0.03 -44.25 -2.14
C THR A 5 -0.80 -43.85 -0.89
N ALA A 6 -0.83 -44.72 0.12
CA ALA A 6 -1.44 -44.41 1.42
C ALA A 6 -0.69 -43.28 2.15
N GLU A 7 0.65 -43.28 2.11
CA GLU A 7 1.49 -42.24 2.73
C GLU A 7 1.29 -40.86 2.07
N ARG A 8 1.18 -40.82 0.73
CA ARG A 8 0.88 -39.57 0.00
C ARG A 8 -0.51 -39.02 0.30
N GLN A 9 -1.51 -39.89 0.47
CA GLN A 9 -2.85 -39.46 0.86
C GLN A 9 -2.87 -38.91 2.28
N GLU A 10 -2.16 -39.54 3.21
CA GLU A 10 -2.09 -39.08 4.60
C GLU A 10 -1.34 -37.75 4.75
N LEU A 11 -0.23 -37.58 4.02
CA LEU A 11 0.48 -36.29 3.94
C LEU A 11 -0.41 -35.17 3.37
N THR A 12 -1.22 -35.48 2.36
CA THR A 12 -2.17 -34.51 1.78
C THR A 12 -3.27 -34.16 2.77
N ARG A 13 -3.76 -35.13 3.53
CA ARG A 13 -4.76 -34.93 4.58
C ARG A 13 -4.24 -34.06 5.72
N ILE A 14 -3.03 -34.33 6.21
CA ILE A 14 -2.36 -33.54 7.24
C ILE A 14 -2.13 -32.10 6.74
N LYS A 15 -1.63 -31.94 5.50
CA LYS A 15 -1.42 -30.62 4.89
C LYS A 15 -2.71 -29.81 4.81
N ASN A 16 -3.82 -30.45 4.46
CA ASN A 16 -5.14 -29.81 4.43
C ASN A 16 -5.64 -29.44 5.82
N ALA A 17 -5.49 -30.34 6.81
CA ALA A 17 -5.90 -30.09 8.19
C ALA A 17 -5.10 -28.94 8.84
N VAL A 18 -3.79 -28.87 8.61
CA VAL A 18 -2.95 -27.78 9.14
C VAL A 18 -3.29 -26.46 8.45
N LYS A 19 -3.52 -26.45 7.12
CA LYS A 19 -3.95 -25.25 6.39
C LYS A 19 -5.31 -24.74 6.88
N GLN A 20 -6.21 -25.64 7.24
CA GLN A 20 -7.51 -25.30 7.80
C GLN A 20 -7.39 -24.77 9.22
N ASN A 21 -6.56 -25.38 10.07
CA ASN A 21 -6.30 -24.90 11.42
C ASN A 21 -5.65 -23.50 11.43
N PHE A 22 -4.70 -23.24 10.51
CA PHE A 22 -4.12 -21.91 10.33
C PHE A 22 -5.16 -20.87 9.91
N ARG A 23 -6.07 -21.24 9.00
CA ARG A 23 -7.18 -20.37 8.59
C ARG A 23 -8.13 -20.07 9.75
N GLU A 24 -8.43 -21.06 10.58
CA GLU A 24 -9.32 -20.88 11.73
C GLU A 24 -8.65 -20.06 12.85
N VAL A 25 -7.38 -20.31 13.18
CA VAL A 25 -6.63 -19.48 14.15
C VAL A 25 -6.53 -18.03 13.67
N ARG A 26 -6.27 -17.80 12.38
CA ARG A 26 -6.21 -16.46 11.78
C ARG A 26 -7.58 -15.78 11.75
N LYS A 27 -8.65 -16.51 11.41
CA LYS A 27 -10.04 -16.02 11.53
C LYS A 27 -10.42 -15.69 12.97
N SER A 28 -10.02 -16.48 13.97
CA SER A 28 -10.31 -16.22 15.38
C SER A 28 -9.57 -14.97 15.89
N GLN A 29 -8.32 -14.76 15.47
CA GLN A 29 -7.57 -13.53 15.77
C GLN A 29 -8.20 -12.30 15.08
N ASN A 30 -8.67 -12.46 13.84
CA ASN A 30 -9.41 -11.43 13.12
C ASN A 30 -10.81 -11.18 13.69
N HIS A 31 -11.49 -12.18 14.26
CA HIS A 31 -12.76 -12.01 14.97
C HIS A 31 -12.58 -11.23 16.27
N LEU A 32 -11.44 -11.41 16.97
CA LEU A 32 -11.07 -10.54 18.08
C LEU A 32 -10.99 -9.08 17.59
N PHE A 33 -10.32 -8.85 16.45
CA PHE A 33 -10.18 -7.52 15.84
C PHE A 33 -11.51 -6.93 15.30
N LEU A 34 -12.41 -7.75 14.76
CA LEU A 34 -13.75 -7.34 14.33
C LEU A 34 -14.68 -7.03 15.51
N SER A 35 -14.51 -7.71 16.65
CA SER A 35 -15.23 -7.36 17.89
C SER A 35 -14.82 -5.99 18.42
N PHE A 36 -13.56 -5.58 18.20
CA PHE A 36 -13.09 -4.20 18.46
C PHE A 36 -13.71 -3.16 17.50
N ARG A 37 -14.28 -3.56 16.36
CA ARG A 37 -14.88 -2.66 15.36
C ARG A 37 -16.32 -2.25 15.67
N LEU A 38 -17.02 -2.96 16.55
CA LEU A 38 -18.45 -2.73 16.86
C LEU A 38 -18.71 -1.93 18.13
N LEU A 39 -17.67 -1.61 18.91
CA LEU A 39 -17.80 -0.71 20.06
C LEU A 39 -17.16 0.63 19.75
N ARG A 40 -17.98 1.69 19.78
CA ARG A 40 -17.51 3.09 19.83
C ARG A 40 -16.38 3.18 20.86
N ILE A 41 -15.29 3.83 20.46
CA ILE A 41 -14.01 4.03 21.16
C ILE A 41 -14.13 4.68 22.56
N ARG A 42 -15.34 4.92 23.09
CA ARG A 42 -15.55 5.65 24.35
C ARG A 42 -15.91 4.79 25.57
N ASP A 43 -16.51 3.60 25.40
CA ASP A 43 -17.19 2.94 26.54
C ASP A 43 -16.52 1.65 27.09
N PHE A 44 -15.33 1.25 26.62
CA PHE A 44 -14.66 0.02 27.12
C PHE A 44 -13.47 0.26 28.06
N PHE A 45 -13.05 1.51 28.29
CA PHE A 45 -11.90 1.79 29.17
C PHE A 45 -12.19 1.66 30.68
N GLN A 46 -13.37 1.16 31.10
CA GLN A 46 -13.75 1.24 32.51
C GLN A 46 -14.23 -0.03 33.23
N LYS A 47 -14.25 -1.23 32.64
CA LYS A 47 -14.67 -2.42 33.43
C LYS A 47 -13.99 -3.73 33.00
N LEU A 48 -13.09 -4.25 33.84
CA LEU A 48 -13.07 -5.62 34.44
C LEU A 48 -11.71 -5.89 35.15
N PRO A 49 -11.64 -6.84 36.11
CA PRO A 49 -11.19 -6.57 37.47
C PRO A 49 -9.71 -6.90 37.72
N ALA A 50 -9.16 -6.25 38.74
CA ALA A 50 -7.86 -6.57 39.30
C ALA A 50 -7.84 -8.02 39.84
N SER A 51 -6.98 -8.87 39.30
CA SER A 51 -6.61 -10.13 39.93
C SER A 51 -5.38 -9.90 40.80
N GLU A 52 -5.59 -9.92 42.11
CA GLU A 52 -4.54 -9.98 43.13
C GLU A 52 -3.68 -11.24 42.93
N SER A 53 -2.36 -11.09 42.95
CA SER A 53 -1.45 -12.18 43.26
C SER A 53 -0.33 -11.65 44.16
N SER A 54 -0.23 -12.25 45.35
CA SER A 54 0.72 -11.93 46.42
C SER A 54 2.08 -12.61 46.16
N PRO A 55 3.22 -12.08 46.70
CA PRO A 55 4.55 -12.38 46.19
C PRO A 55 5.22 -13.55 46.91
N ALA A 56 5.93 -14.40 46.16
CA ALA A 56 6.86 -15.38 46.70
C ALA A 56 8.30 -14.98 46.34
N ALA A 57 9.15 -14.92 47.36
CA ALA A 57 10.52 -14.40 47.35
C ALA A 57 11.46 -15.17 46.40
N ALA A 58 12.18 -14.44 45.54
CA ALA A 58 13.29 -14.96 44.75
C ALA A 58 14.61 -14.40 45.29
N GLN A 59 15.50 -15.32 45.67
CA GLN A 59 16.83 -15.07 46.20
C GLN A 59 17.77 -14.51 45.11
N ILE A 60 18.60 -13.53 45.50
CA ILE A 60 19.56 -12.82 44.65
C ILE A 60 20.83 -13.67 44.49
N LEU A 61 21.21 -13.98 43.25
CA LEU A 61 22.55 -14.48 42.87
C LEU A 61 23.32 -13.38 42.10
N PRO A 62 24.66 -13.34 42.17
CA PRO A 62 25.43 -12.16 41.79
C PRO A 62 25.53 -11.97 40.27
N ALA A 63 25.55 -10.70 39.88
CA ALA A 63 25.57 -10.20 38.51
C ALA A 63 26.76 -10.74 37.70
N ARG A 64 26.45 -11.58 36.71
CA ARG A 64 27.35 -11.91 35.62
C ARG A 64 27.42 -10.69 34.70
N ALA A 65 28.62 -10.16 34.47
CA ALA A 65 28.90 -8.99 33.66
C ALA A 65 28.06 -8.99 32.36
N LEU A 66 27.19 -7.98 32.21
CA LEU A 66 26.40 -7.77 30.99
C LEU A 66 27.37 -7.49 29.83
N ALA A 67 27.47 -8.44 28.90
CA ALA A 67 28.01 -8.16 27.58
C ALA A 67 27.23 -6.98 26.96
N PRO A 68 27.87 -6.11 26.16
CA PRO A 68 27.15 -5.03 25.49
C PRO A 68 25.97 -5.62 24.71
N SER A 69 24.76 -5.22 25.07
CA SER A 69 23.55 -5.64 24.37
C SER A 69 23.60 -5.07 22.96
N HIS A 70 24.06 -5.85 21.99
CA HIS A 70 23.96 -5.47 20.60
C HIS A 70 22.48 -5.26 20.26
N VAL A 71 22.15 -4.08 19.72
CA VAL A 71 20.80 -3.70 19.27
C VAL A 71 20.24 -4.76 18.31
N PHE A 72 21.11 -5.35 17.48
CA PHE A 72 20.76 -6.43 16.57
C PHE A 72 21.57 -7.69 16.86
N GLY A 73 20.90 -8.83 17.02
CA GLY A 73 21.56 -10.14 16.90
C GLY A 73 22.02 -10.40 15.45
N PRO A 74 22.99 -11.30 15.20
CA PRO A 74 23.57 -11.50 13.87
C PRO A 74 22.56 -11.78 12.75
N LYS A 75 21.56 -12.64 13.03
CA LYS A 75 20.48 -12.96 12.07
C LYS A 75 19.62 -11.75 11.75
N ALA A 76 19.22 -11.00 12.77
CA ALA A 76 18.38 -9.82 12.59
C ALA A 76 19.13 -8.68 11.89
N ALA A 77 20.42 -8.49 12.18
CA ALA A 77 21.26 -7.54 11.46
C ALA A 77 21.30 -7.86 9.95
N SER A 78 21.45 -9.14 9.59
CA SER A 78 21.41 -9.57 8.19
C SER A 78 20.06 -9.29 7.52
N LEU A 79 18.95 -9.48 8.23
CA LEU A 79 17.61 -9.19 7.72
C LEU A 79 17.36 -7.68 7.60
N VAL A 80 17.81 -6.86 8.56
CA VAL A 80 17.74 -5.39 8.47
C VAL A 80 18.56 -4.88 7.28
N MET A 81 19.77 -5.40 7.07
CA MET A 81 20.57 -5.06 5.89
C MET A 81 19.86 -5.49 4.60
N HIS A 82 19.27 -6.70 4.57
CA HIS A 82 18.47 -7.16 3.43
C HIS A 82 17.26 -6.27 3.14
N TYR A 83 16.58 -5.80 4.20
CA TYR A 83 15.48 -4.87 4.08
C TYR A 83 15.95 -3.60 3.35
N LEU A 84 17.01 -2.98 3.87
CA LEU A 84 17.53 -1.72 3.33
C LEU A 84 18.13 -1.93 1.94
N ASP A 85 18.85 -3.01 1.66
CA ASP A 85 19.55 -3.17 0.38
C ASP A 85 18.64 -3.66 -0.75
N SER A 86 17.59 -4.41 -0.43
CA SER A 86 16.72 -5.04 -1.44
C SER A 86 15.25 -4.68 -1.29
N VAL A 87 14.64 -4.98 -0.15
CA VAL A 87 13.17 -4.89 0.00
C VAL A 87 12.67 -3.45 -0.04
N PHE A 88 13.43 -2.50 0.49
CA PHE A 88 13.10 -1.08 0.41
C PHE A 88 12.97 -0.63 -1.06
N TYR A 89 13.93 -0.98 -1.90
CA TYR A 89 13.89 -0.63 -3.33
C TYR A 89 12.84 -1.43 -4.10
N TRP A 90 12.38 -2.55 -3.54
CA TRP A 90 11.19 -3.22 -4.04
C TRP A 90 9.91 -2.44 -3.75
N GLN A 91 9.75 -1.97 -2.52
CA GLN A 91 8.59 -1.17 -2.09
C GLN A 91 8.54 0.19 -2.78
N TYR A 92 9.71 0.79 -3.01
CA TYR A 92 9.85 2.14 -3.54
C TYR A 92 10.82 2.13 -4.73
N PRO A 93 10.42 1.52 -5.87
CA PRO A 93 11.31 1.29 -7.02
C PRO A 93 11.80 2.57 -7.69
N TYR A 94 11.15 3.69 -7.41
CA TYR A 94 11.44 4.99 -8.00
C TYR A 94 12.13 5.95 -7.02
N PHE A 95 12.30 5.55 -5.75
CA PHE A 95 12.95 6.37 -4.75
C PHE A 95 14.43 6.55 -5.07
N ARG A 96 14.90 7.80 -4.98
CA ARG A 96 16.31 8.17 -5.19
C ARG A 96 16.92 8.67 -3.90
N SER A 97 18.18 8.31 -3.64
CA SER A 97 18.91 8.76 -2.43
C SER A 97 19.08 10.29 -2.32
N ARG A 98 18.86 11.04 -3.40
CA ARG A 98 18.85 12.51 -3.46
C ARG A 98 17.43 13.10 -3.45
N SER A 99 16.43 12.31 -3.06
CA SER A 99 15.03 12.74 -2.93
C SER A 99 14.90 13.86 -1.89
N ARG A 100 13.91 14.75 -2.08
CA ARG A 100 13.59 15.80 -1.11
C ARG A 100 13.06 15.24 0.20
N LEU A 101 12.49 14.04 0.17
CA LEU A 101 12.02 13.28 1.33
C LEU A 101 13.16 12.79 2.24
N GLY A 102 14.41 13.15 1.92
CA GLY A 102 15.59 12.81 2.69
C GLY A 102 16.16 11.44 2.33
N ASN A 103 17.08 10.97 3.17
CA ASN A 103 17.66 9.64 3.05
C ASN A 103 16.94 8.63 3.95
N ARG A 104 17.35 7.37 3.90
CA ARG A 104 16.74 6.26 4.68
C ARG A 104 17.32 6.15 6.10
N GLY A 105 18.05 7.16 6.56
CA GLY A 105 18.65 7.19 7.89
C GLY A 105 17.61 7.25 8.99
N TRP A 106 16.48 7.94 8.76
CA TRP A 106 15.34 7.93 9.67
C TRP A 106 14.84 6.51 9.89
N LEU A 107 14.71 5.74 8.81
CA LEU A 107 14.23 4.36 8.88
C LEU A 107 15.19 3.48 9.69
N LEU A 108 16.50 3.60 9.44
CA LEU A 108 17.50 2.87 10.24
C LEU A 108 17.44 3.25 11.73
N LEU A 109 17.20 4.52 12.05
CA LEU A 109 17.04 4.98 13.43
C LEU A 109 15.86 4.28 14.11
N PHE A 110 14.68 4.26 13.49
CA PHE A 110 13.52 3.57 14.06
C PHE A 110 13.72 2.05 14.12
N LEU A 111 14.35 1.43 13.12
CA LEU A 111 14.69 0.00 13.16
C LEU A 111 15.62 -0.35 14.34
N SER A 112 16.51 0.57 14.74
CA SER A 112 17.40 0.39 15.88
C SER A 112 16.71 0.46 17.25
N SER A 113 15.45 0.89 17.31
CA SER A 113 14.67 0.89 18.55
C SER A 113 14.17 -0.50 18.96
N GLY A 114 14.14 -1.45 18.03
CA GLY A 114 13.63 -2.81 18.27
C GLY A 114 12.10 -2.92 18.39
N GLY A 115 11.36 -1.86 18.06
CA GLY A 115 9.89 -1.78 18.15
C GLY A 115 9.11 -2.48 17.02
N PRO A 116 7.80 -2.19 16.89
CA PRO A 116 6.94 -2.82 15.89
C PRO A 116 7.43 -2.63 14.45
N LEU A 117 8.04 -1.48 14.13
CA LEU A 117 8.58 -1.25 12.79
C LEU A 117 9.70 -2.24 12.47
N TYR A 118 10.59 -2.45 13.43
CA TYR A 118 11.69 -3.40 13.30
C TYR A 118 11.17 -4.82 13.04
N GLN A 119 10.18 -5.28 13.79
CA GLN A 119 9.58 -6.60 13.55
C GLN A 119 8.93 -6.70 12.15
N ALA A 120 8.23 -5.65 11.71
CA ALA A 120 7.59 -5.63 10.40
C ALA A 120 8.63 -5.66 9.24
N ALA A 121 9.77 -4.98 9.41
CA ALA A 121 10.87 -5.00 8.46
C ALA A 121 11.53 -6.39 8.36
N LEU A 122 11.70 -7.07 9.50
CA LEU A 122 12.17 -8.45 9.52
C LEU A 122 11.19 -9.40 8.83
N ALA A 123 9.89 -9.21 9.04
CA ALA A 123 8.84 -10.00 8.39
C ALA A 123 8.89 -9.87 6.87
N LEU A 124 8.96 -8.65 6.36
CA LEU A 124 9.10 -8.36 4.94
C LEU A 124 10.39 -8.93 4.34
N SER A 125 11.50 -8.85 5.08
CA SER A 125 12.79 -9.40 4.65
C SER A 125 12.80 -10.90 4.55
N ALA A 126 12.23 -11.58 5.55
CA ALA A 126 12.06 -13.02 5.54
C ALA A 126 11.13 -13.44 4.38
N LEU A 127 10.00 -12.73 4.19
CA LEU A 127 9.07 -12.99 3.09
C LEU A 127 9.76 -12.89 1.72
N HIS A 128 10.50 -11.81 1.48
CA HIS A 128 11.20 -11.60 0.20
C HIS A 128 12.30 -12.64 -0.03
N ARG A 129 13.14 -12.94 0.97
CA ARG A 129 14.20 -13.97 0.83
C ARG A 129 13.66 -15.34 0.47
N ASN A 130 12.51 -15.70 1.03
CA ASN A 130 11.91 -17.01 0.83
C ASN A 130 11.41 -17.25 -0.61
N GLN A 131 11.10 -16.17 -1.34
CA GLN A 131 10.55 -16.25 -2.69
C GLN A 131 11.63 -16.15 -3.79
N VAL A 132 12.78 -15.54 -3.49
CA VAL A 132 13.94 -15.52 -4.40
C VAL A 132 14.65 -16.88 -4.50
N VAL A 133 14.52 -17.75 -3.51
CA VAL A 133 15.15 -19.09 -3.50
C VAL A 133 14.11 -20.15 -3.85
N SER A 134 14.24 -20.78 -5.01
CA SER A 134 13.28 -21.69 -5.67
C SER A 134 13.09 -23.06 -4.97
N GLN A 135 12.82 -23.11 -3.67
CA GLN A 135 12.51 -24.34 -2.94
C GLN A 135 11.27 -24.16 -2.04
N ILE A 136 10.30 -25.06 -2.26
CA ILE A 136 8.99 -25.13 -1.60
C ILE A 136 9.19 -25.64 -0.17
N ASP A 137 9.58 -24.77 0.77
CA ASP A 137 9.59 -25.11 2.19
C ASP A 137 8.50 -24.35 2.94
N TYR A 138 7.45 -25.09 3.29
CA TYR A 138 6.34 -24.66 4.15
C TYR A 138 6.82 -24.03 5.48
N GLN A 139 7.97 -24.47 5.99
CA GLN A 139 8.62 -23.95 7.20
C GLN A 139 9.23 -22.55 7.02
N ARG A 140 9.52 -22.09 5.80
CA ARG A 140 10.19 -20.79 5.58
C ARG A 140 9.24 -19.60 5.75
N ASN A 141 8.02 -19.72 5.24
CA ASN A 141 7.01 -18.69 5.44
C ASN A 141 6.62 -18.54 6.92
N GLN A 142 6.80 -19.59 7.73
CA GLN A 142 6.54 -19.53 9.16
C GLN A 142 7.36 -18.43 9.85
N GLU A 143 8.65 -18.29 9.53
CA GLU A 143 9.51 -17.25 10.10
C GLU A 143 8.99 -15.84 9.78
N ALA A 144 8.59 -15.60 8.52
CA ALA A 144 8.03 -14.31 8.11
C ALA A 144 6.74 -13.98 8.88
N PHE A 145 5.87 -14.98 9.06
CA PHE A 145 4.64 -14.84 9.84
C PHE A 145 4.87 -14.70 11.35
N GLU A 146 5.94 -15.27 11.91
CA GLU A 146 6.33 -15.08 13.30
C GLU A 146 6.72 -13.62 13.57
N TYR A 147 7.58 -13.05 12.72
CA TYR A 147 7.92 -11.63 12.80
C TYR A 147 6.71 -10.73 12.57
N HIS A 148 5.87 -11.04 11.58
CA HIS A 148 4.63 -10.31 11.33
C HIS A 148 3.69 -10.31 12.56
N SER A 149 3.48 -11.49 13.16
CA SER A 149 2.63 -11.65 14.35
C SER A 149 3.19 -10.88 15.55
N LYS A 150 4.53 -10.82 15.67
CA LYS A 150 5.20 -10.04 16.72
C LYS A 150 5.05 -8.53 16.47
N ALA A 151 5.22 -8.07 15.24
CA ALA A 151 5.00 -6.68 14.84
C ALA A 151 3.56 -6.23 15.16
N LEU A 152 2.57 -7.05 14.80
CA LEU A 152 1.17 -6.76 15.08
C LEU A 152 0.89 -6.67 16.59
N ARG A 153 1.46 -7.57 17.38
CA ARG A 153 1.30 -7.56 18.85
C ARG A 153 1.92 -6.31 19.46
N GLU A 154 3.15 -5.98 19.08
CA GLU A 154 3.85 -4.80 19.59
C GLU A 154 3.14 -3.50 19.18
N LEU A 155 2.65 -3.40 17.93
CA LEU A 155 1.88 -2.24 17.47
C LEU A 155 0.54 -2.11 18.22
N SER A 156 -0.11 -3.24 18.52
CA SER A 156 -1.36 -3.25 19.30
C SER A 156 -1.11 -2.84 20.74
N GLU A 157 -0.02 -3.29 21.35
CA GLU A 157 0.38 -2.88 22.70
C GLU A 157 0.77 -1.40 22.75
N PHE A 158 1.51 -0.93 21.76
CA PHE A 158 1.87 0.48 21.58
C PHE A 158 0.60 1.34 21.51
N SER A 159 -0.37 0.95 20.69
CA SER A 159 -1.63 1.68 20.52
C SER A 159 -2.51 1.66 21.78
N ARG A 160 -2.43 0.59 22.60
CA ARG A 160 -3.20 0.48 23.85
C ARG A 160 -2.62 1.33 24.98
N ARG A 161 -1.30 1.46 25.03
CA ARG A 161 -0.59 2.19 26.11
C ARG A 161 -0.48 3.69 25.82
N THR A 162 -0.61 4.07 24.54
CA THR A 162 -0.49 5.45 24.10
C THR A 162 -1.87 6.07 24.00
N GLU A 163 -2.12 7.14 24.76
CA GLU A 163 -3.35 7.91 24.61
C GLU A 163 -3.38 8.57 23.22
N THR A 164 -4.57 8.63 22.60
CA THR A 164 -4.71 9.20 21.24
C THR A 164 -4.14 10.61 21.13
N GLU A 165 -4.35 11.45 22.16
CA GLU A 165 -3.80 12.82 22.20
C GLU A 165 -2.28 12.83 22.24
N THR A 166 -1.66 11.88 22.97
CA THR A 166 -0.21 11.72 23.02
C THR A 166 0.34 11.25 21.68
N LEU A 167 -0.32 10.31 21.01
CA LEU A 167 0.08 9.83 19.67
C LEU A 167 0.02 10.94 18.63
N LEU A 168 -1.00 11.80 18.69
CA LEU A 168 -1.15 12.94 17.79
C LEU A 168 -0.16 14.08 18.11
N GLY A 169 0.23 14.23 19.38
CA GLY A 169 1.18 15.26 19.81
C GLY A 169 2.64 14.89 19.55
N ASP A 170 3.02 13.62 19.73
CA ASP A 170 4.39 13.15 19.56
C ASP A 170 4.64 12.64 18.14
N LYS A 171 5.28 13.49 17.34
CA LYS A 171 5.63 13.21 15.95
C LYS A 171 6.52 11.95 15.78
N SER A 172 7.34 11.58 16.77
CA SER A 172 8.16 10.36 16.72
C SER A 172 7.31 9.10 16.94
N GLN A 173 6.39 9.14 17.89
CA GLN A 173 5.41 8.07 18.12
C GLN A 173 4.49 7.90 16.91
N LEU A 174 4.05 9.01 16.31
CA LEU A 174 3.28 9.01 15.08
C LEU A 174 4.05 8.34 13.92
N ALA A 175 5.34 8.66 13.77
CA ALA A 175 6.20 8.06 12.75
C ALA A 175 6.38 6.55 12.95
N GLU A 176 6.62 6.08 14.18
CA GLU A 176 6.71 4.64 14.49
C GLU A 176 5.37 3.93 14.18
N PHE A 177 4.24 4.51 14.60
CA PHE A 177 2.91 3.96 14.33
C PHE A 177 2.60 3.86 12.84
N ALA A 178 2.81 4.96 12.10
CA ALA A 178 2.50 5.03 10.68
C ALA A 178 3.41 4.10 9.87
N SER A 179 4.73 4.13 10.13
CA SER A 179 5.69 3.28 9.44
C SER A 179 5.42 1.78 9.69
N SER A 180 5.13 1.39 10.94
CA SER A 180 4.76 0.02 11.30
C SER A 180 3.50 -0.43 10.56
N SER A 181 2.45 0.40 10.57
CA SER A 181 1.19 0.11 9.90
C SER A 181 1.35 -0.05 8.39
N LEU A 182 2.11 0.84 7.75
CA LEU A 182 2.38 0.80 6.31
C LEU A 182 3.24 -0.41 5.91
N MET A 183 4.18 -0.83 6.76
CA MET A 183 4.93 -2.07 6.55
C MET A 183 4.05 -3.32 6.67
N LEU A 184 3.14 -3.36 7.64
CA LEU A 184 2.18 -4.47 7.78
C LEU A 184 1.26 -4.56 6.55
N ILE A 185 0.78 -3.42 6.04
CA ILE A 185 0.04 -3.38 4.77
C ILE A 185 0.89 -3.96 3.64
N SER A 186 2.14 -3.52 3.51
CA SER A 186 3.04 -4.02 2.47
C SER A 186 3.28 -5.53 2.58
N PHE A 187 3.39 -6.07 3.79
CA PHE A 187 3.54 -7.50 4.01
C PHE A 187 2.33 -8.28 3.50
N GLU A 188 1.12 -7.85 3.86
CA GLU A 188 -0.11 -8.53 3.43
C GLU A 188 -0.33 -8.41 1.92
N VAL A 189 0.03 -7.25 1.35
CA VAL A 189 -0.07 -6.99 -0.08
C VAL A 189 0.91 -7.84 -0.88
N PHE A 190 2.18 -7.91 -0.48
CA PHE A 190 3.18 -8.72 -1.17
C PHE A 190 3.02 -10.22 -0.94
N ASN A 191 2.25 -10.61 0.07
CA ASN A 191 1.81 -11.98 0.27
C ASN A 191 0.53 -12.31 -0.55
N GLY A 192 0.20 -11.50 -1.56
CA GLY A 192 -0.86 -11.74 -2.53
C GLY A 192 -2.13 -10.90 -2.34
N ALA A 193 -2.17 -10.00 -1.35
CA ALA A 193 -3.24 -9.01 -1.14
C ALA A 193 -4.66 -9.60 -0.95
N GLU A 194 -4.77 -10.87 -0.58
CA GLU A 194 -6.05 -11.56 -0.34
C GLU A 194 -6.57 -11.42 1.11
N TYR A 195 -5.79 -10.88 2.05
CA TYR A 195 -6.12 -10.88 3.48
C TYR A 195 -5.70 -9.57 4.20
N ASP A 196 -6.49 -9.17 5.21
CA ASP A 196 -6.15 -8.35 6.40
C ASP A 196 -5.36 -7.02 6.26
N TRP A 197 -5.13 -6.50 5.05
CA TRP A 197 -4.49 -5.19 4.87
C TRP A 197 -5.41 -4.00 5.24
N LEU A 198 -6.72 -4.14 5.04
CA LEU A 198 -7.69 -3.05 5.19
C LEU A 198 -7.80 -2.51 6.62
N PRO A 199 -7.79 -3.33 7.69
CA PRO A 199 -7.74 -2.84 9.06
C PRO A 199 -6.53 -1.95 9.37
N HIS A 200 -5.34 -2.31 8.85
CA HIS A 200 -4.13 -1.50 9.02
C HIS A 200 -4.26 -0.16 8.29
N LEU A 201 -4.81 -0.18 7.06
CA LEU A 201 -5.08 1.05 6.32
C LEU A 201 -6.11 1.93 7.04
N ASP A 202 -7.20 1.34 7.53
CA ASP A 202 -8.24 2.04 8.29
C ASP A 202 -7.63 2.74 9.52
N ALA A 203 -6.73 2.08 10.25
CA ALA A 203 -6.08 2.64 11.42
C ALA A 203 -5.15 3.81 11.07
N VAL A 204 -4.21 3.62 10.13
CA VAL A 204 -3.22 4.65 9.79
C VAL A 204 -3.85 5.87 9.14
N THR A 205 -4.80 5.69 8.23
CA THR A 205 -5.49 6.81 7.56
C THR A 205 -6.37 7.60 8.52
N THR A 206 -6.96 6.96 9.53
CA THR A 206 -7.76 7.65 10.56
C THR A 206 -6.91 8.55 11.44
N VAL A 207 -5.69 8.12 11.81
CA VAL A 207 -4.79 8.94 12.61
C VAL A 207 -4.21 10.07 11.75
N LEU A 208 -3.72 9.77 10.55
CA LEU A 208 -3.10 10.76 9.68
C LEU A 208 -4.09 11.79 9.12
N SER A 209 -5.38 11.47 8.99
CA SER A 209 -6.39 12.43 8.56
C SER A 209 -6.71 13.51 9.61
N MET A 210 -6.30 13.31 10.86
CA MET A 210 -6.43 14.32 11.93
C MET A 210 -5.38 15.42 11.83
N HIS A 211 -4.40 15.28 10.93
CA HIS A 211 -3.33 16.23 10.76
C HIS A 211 -3.48 17.05 9.48
N SER A 212 -3.04 18.31 9.56
CA SER A 212 -2.87 19.17 8.39
C SER A 212 -1.39 19.29 7.99
N PRO A 213 -1.09 19.68 6.73
CA PRO A 213 0.28 19.89 6.30
C PRO A 213 1.06 20.87 7.19
N GLU A 214 0.42 21.95 7.61
CA GLU A 214 1.04 23.01 8.41
C GLU A 214 1.38 22.53 9.82
N ALA A 215 0.53 21.66 10.39
CA ALA A 215 0.76 21.09 11.72
C ALA A 215 1.91 20.06 11.74
N LEU A 216 2.04 19.24 10.69
CA LEU A 216 3.06 18.18 10.64
C LEU A 216 4.38 18.62 10.02
N LEU A 217 4.35 19.43 8.96
CA LEU A 217 5.55 19.84 8.21
C LEU A 217 6.10 21.20 8.67
N GLY A 218 5.39 21.86 9.59
CA GLY A 218 5.69 23.22 10.02
C GLY A 218 5.19 24.27 9.01
N SER A 219 4.94 25.48 9.48
CA SER A 219 4.59 26.59 8.60
C SER A 219 5.81 26.96 7.75
N ALA A 220 5.72 26.82 6.43
CA ALA A 220 6.78 27.21 5.49
C ALA A 220 7.05 28.74 5.43
N ASN A 221 6.45 29.54 6.32
CA ASN A 221 6.49 31.00 6.30
C ASN A 221 7.62 31.63 7.12
N SER A 222 8.59 30.86 7.64
CA SER A 222 9.80 31.44 8.27
C SER A 222 10.85 31.84 7.24
N THR A 223 10.46 32.63 6.24
CA THR A 223 11.40 33.48 5.49
C THR A 223 11.40 34.87 6.10
N ASP A 224 11.89 34.96 7.34
CA ASP A 224 12.39 36.23 7.84
C ASP A 224 13.72 36.00 8.56
N ALA A 225 14.78 36.00 7.75
CA ALA A 225 16.15 35.95 8.20
C ALA A 225 16.55 37.30 8.79
N THR A 226 15.99 37.65 9.95
CA THR A 226 16.59 38.64 10.86
C THR A 226 15.98 38.55 12.25
N LYS A 227 16.61 37.78 13.14
CA LYS A 227 16.94 38.22 14.50
C LYS A 227 17.79 37.18 15.21
N VAL A 228 19.02 37.61 15.49
CA VAL A 228 19.92 37.02 16.46
C VAL A 228 19.29 37.25 17.84
N SER A 229 18.81 36.19 18.48
CA SER A 229 18.67 36.14 19.93
C SER A 229 18.81 34.69 20.41
N ASN A 230 19.86 34.47 21.19
CA ASN A 230 20.09 33.25 21.98
C ASN A 230 18.96 33.09 23.01
N GLU A 231 17.90 32.40 22.66
CA GLU A 231 16.95 31.82 23.61
C GLU A 231 16.63 30.39 23.15
N HIS A 232 16.54 29.48 24.12
CA HIS A 232 16.38 28.04 23.94
C HIS A 232 15.34 27.68 22.86
N VAL A 233 15.82 27.26 21.68
CA VAL A 233 14.97 26.61 20.68
C VAL A 233 14.51 25.30 21.30
N SER A 234 13.24 25.23 21.69
CA SER A 234 12.58 23.97 22.02
C SER A 234 12.86 22.97 20.91
N ASN A 235 13.35 21.77 21.25
CA ASN A 235 13.59 20.68 20.27
C ASN A 235 12.34 20.25 19.46
N ASP A 236 11.18 20.88 19.70
CA ASP A 236 9.87 20.59 19.13
C ASP A 236 9.68 21.11 17.69
N ASP A 237 10.55 22.05 17.26
CA ASP A 237 10.50 22.68 15.92
C ASP A 237 11.36 21.97 14.86
N GLN A 238 12.10 20.92 15.24
CA GLN A 238 12.81 20.11 14.25
C GLN A 238 11.80 19.21 13.51
N PRO A 239 11.74 19.24 12.16
CA PRO A 239 10.88 18.33 11.41
C PRO A 239 11.29 16.89 11.70
N GLN A 240 10.34 16.04 12.10
CA GLN A 240 10.65 14.63 12.35
C GLN A 240 11.08 13.96 11.06
N PRO A 241 12.29 13.38 11.00
CA PRO A 241 12.78 12.70 9.81
C PRO A 241 11.82 11.57 9.40
N GLY A 242 11.40 11.56 8.14
CA GLY A 242 10.57 10.50 7.56
C GLY A 242 9.06 10.75 7.58
N LEU A 243 8.53 11.76 8.28
CA LEU A 243 7.08 12.01 8.26
C LEU A 243 6.54 12.36 6.86
N GLU A 244 7.26 13.17 6.08
CA GLU A 244 6.90 13.47 4.69
C GLU A 244 6.81 12.18 3.84
N PHE A 245 7.81 11.31 4.00
CA PHE A 245 7.84 10.00 3.34
C PHE A 245 6.61 9.16 3.71
N LEU A 246 6.27 9.10 5.00
CA LEU A 246 5.15 8.34 5.52
C LEU A 246 3.81 8.90 5.04
N MET A 247 3.68 10.22 4.95
CA MET A 247 2.49 10.88 4.41
C MET A 247 2.30 10.56 2.92
N VAL A 248 3.36 10.69 2.11
CA VAL A 248 3.31 10.32 0.67
C VAL A 248 2.92 8.85 0.52
N HIS A 249 3.50 7.96 1.31
CA HIS A 249 3.17 6.53 1.29
C HIS A 249 1.73 6.23 1.72
N ALA A 250 1.24 6.88 2.78
CA ALA A 250 -0.13 6.69 3.25
C ALA A 250 -1.16 7.22 2.25
N ILE A 251 -0.93 8.38 1.64
CA ILE A 251 -1.81 8.95 0.60
C ILE A 251 -1.86 8.01 -0.62
N TRP A 252 -0.73 7.44 -1.03
CA TRP A 252 -0.67 6.46 -2.11
C TRP A 252 -1.60 5.26 -1.83
N PHE A 253 -1.45 4.64 -0.66
CA PHE A 253 -2.28 3.49 -0.28
C PHE A 253 -3.77 3.84 -0.13
N ASP A 254 -4.07 4.98 0.49
CA ASP A 254 -5.45 5.45 0.69
C ASP A 254 -6.15 5.61 -0.66
N ILE A 255 -5.55 6.36 -1.59
CA ILE A 255 -6.12 6.59 -2.92
C ILE A 255 -6.26 5.30 -3.73
N LEU A 256 -5.19 4.49 -3.86
CA LEU A 256 -5.25 3.30 -4.71
C LEU A 256 -6.20 2.22 -4.17
N SER A 257 -6.42 2.18 -2.86
CA SER A 257 -7.38 1.26 -2.24
C SER A 257 -8.84 1.59 -2.54
N CYS A 258 -9.14 2.85 -2.91
CA CYS A 258 -10.52 3.33 -3.03
C CYS A 258 -11.30 2.63 -4.14
N ILE A 259 -10.64 2.33 -5.27
CA ILE A 259 -11.29 1.71 -6.43
C ILE A 259 -11.77 0.29 -6.14
N SER A 260 -10.97 -0.50 -5.41
CA SER A 260 -11.35 -1.87 -5.03
C SER A 260 -12.28 -1.94 -3.83
N THR A 261 -12.31 -0.90 -3.00
CA THR A 261 -13.16 -0.85 -1.80
C THR A 261 -14.48 -0.10 -2.02
N GLY A 262 -14.62 0.65 -3.12
CA GLY A 262 -15.74 1.55 -3.37
C GLY A 262 -15.80 2.73 -2.40
N ARG A 263 -14.68 3.06 -1.75
CA ARG A 263 -14.58 4.14 -0.76
C ARG A 263 -14.01 5.40 -1.40
N VAL A 264 -13.99 6.48 -0.63
CA VAL A 264 -13.25 7.71 -0.94
C VAL A 264 -12.03 7.82 -0.04
N PRO A 265 -10.95 8.50 -0.47
CA PRO A 265 -9.78 8.74 0.36
C PRO A 265 -10.16 9.42 1.68
N ARG A 266 -9.61 8.94 2.80
CA ARG A 266 -9.83 9.52 4.13
C ARG A 266 -8.89 10.67 4.44
N ILE A 267 -7.67 10.58 3.95
CA ILE A 267 -6.70 11.68 4.05
C ILE A 267 -7.11 12.74 3.04
N ALA A 268 -7.06 14.01 3.44
CA ALA A 268 -7.39 15.16 2.59
C ALA A 268 -6.32 15.39 1.50
N TYR A 269 -6.18 14.43 0.58
CA TYR A 269 -5.08 14.33 -0.38
C TYR A 269 -4.88 15.59 -1.21
N ARG A 270 -5.94 16.31 -1.61
CA ARG A 270 -5.81 17.59 -2.33
C ARG A 270 -5.04 18.64 -1.53
N ARG A 271 -5.39 18.82 -0.25
CA ARG A 271 -4.66 19.74 0.63
C ARG A 271 -3.19 19.33 0.76
N TRP A 272 -2.91 18.04 0.84
CA TRP A 272 -1.55 17.54 0.93
C TRP A 272 -0.77 17.67 -0.39
N LEU A 273 -1.39 17.44 -1.54
CA LEU A 273 -0.69 17.35 -2.82
C LEU A 273 -0.71 18.66 -3.64
N GLU A 274 -1.64 19.58 -3.37
CA GLU A 274 -1.75 20.87 -4.06
C GLU A 274 -1.11 22.01 -3.25
N THR A 275 -1.29 22.01 -1.92
CA THR A 275 -0.89 23.16 -1.09
C THR A 275 0.41 22.95 -0.30
N SER A 276 0.84 21.70 -0.13
CA SER A 276 2.11 21.40 0.53
C SER A 276 3.25 21.26 -0.50
N LYS A 277 4.49 21.15 -0.03
CA LYS A 277 5.66 20.87 -0.88
C LYS A 277 5.87 19.38 -1.16
N LEU A 278 4.92 18.52 -0.76
CA LEU A 278 5.00 17.07 -0.96
C LEU A 278 4.79 16.73 -2.44
N GLU A 279 5.73 15.98 -3.00
CA GLU A 279 5.64 15.46 -4.35
C GLU A 279 5.57 13.94 -4.35
N MET A 280 4.51 13.39 -4.97
CA MET A 280 4.37 11.94 -5.12
C MET A 280 5.51 11.32 -5.94
N ALA A 281 6.07 12.09 -6.88
CA ALA A 281 7.12 11.65 -7.78
C ALA A 281 8.45 11.35 -7.04
N ASP A 282 8.68 11.99 -5.89
CA ASP A 282 9.88 11.81 -5.08
C ASP A 282 9.96 10.43 -4.39
N LEU A 283 8.83 9.73 -4.27
CA LEU A 283 8.74 8.38 -3.68
C LEU A 283 8.23 7.33 -4.67
N MET A 284 7.07 7.60 -5.27
CA MET A 284 6.32 6.66 -6.09
C MET A 284 6.50 6.90 -7.59
N GLY A 285 7.33 7.87 -7.99
CA GLY A 285 7.62 8.16 -9.39
C GLY A 285 6.43 8.72 -10.18
N CYS A 286 5.26 8.93 -9.57
CA CYS A 286 4.08 9.45 -10.24
C CYS A 286 3.84 10.90 -9.83
N TYR A 287 3.54 11.80 -10.77
CA TYR A 287 3.26 13.20 -10.46
C TYR A 287 1.97 13.35 -9.67
N SER A 288 1.97 14.32 -8.77
CA SER A 288 0.91 14.56 -7.79
C SER A 288 -0.46 14.81 -8.46
N TRP A 289 -0.49 15.46 -9.62
CA TRP A 289 -1.73 15.72 -10.36
C TRP A 289 -2.46 14.44 -10.81
N VAL A 290 -1.72 13.37 -11.14
CA VAL A 290 -2.32 12.09 -11.54
C VAL A 290 -2.99 11.42 -10.34
N MET A 291 -2.32 11.46 -9.18
CA MET A 291 -2.89 10.91 -7.95
C MET A 291 -4.11 11.68 -7.47
N ILE A 292 -4.12 13.01 -7.66
CA ILE A 292 -5.30 13.84 -7.42
C ILE A 292 -6.46 13.40 -8.32
N ALA A 293 -6.20 13.18 -9.61
CA ALA A 293 -7.22 12.69 -10.54
C ALA A 293 -7.79 11.33 -10.14
N ILE A 294 -6.96 10.37 -9.69
CA ILE A 294 -7.45 9.06 -9.20
C ILE A 294 -8.31 9.24 -7.94
N GLY A 295 -7.92 10.13 -7.03
CA GLY A 295 -8.71 10.48 -5.84
C GLY A 295 -10.06 11.12 -6.20
N ASP A 296 -10.11 11.93 -7.25
CA ASP A 296 -11.34 12.53 -7.78
C ASP A 296 -12.26 11.47 -8.40
N LEU A 297 -11.70 10.52 -9.16
CA LEU A 297 -12.44 9.41 -9.73
C LEU A 297 -13.04 8.51 -8.65
N ALA A 298 -12.34 8.30 -7.54
CA ALA A 298 -12.90 7.60 -6.38
C ALA A 298 -14.13 8.34 -5.80
N HIS A 299 -14.08 9.67 -5.69
CA HIS A 299 -15.24 10.48 -5.29
C HIS A 299 -16.38 10.39 -6.30
N LEU A 300 -16.08 10.43 -7.59
CA LEU A 300 -17.06 10.30 -8.66
C LEU A 300 -17.76 8.93 -8.62
N GLN A 301 -17.01 7.85 -8.40
CA GLN A 301 -17.54 6.49 -8.29
C GLN A 301 -18.44 6.33 -7.07
N ALA A 302 -18.02 6.83 -5.91
CA ALA A 302 -18.82 6.81 -4.69
C ALA A 302 -20.12 7.62 -4.86
N TRP A 303 -20.03 8.82 -5.44
CA TRP A 303 -21.20 9.65 -5.74
C TRP A 303 -22.15 8.97 -6.74
N LYS A 304 -21.63 8.37 -7.83
CA LYS A 304 -22.44 7.62 -8.79
C LYS A 304 -23.22 6.50 -8.10
N THR A 305 -22.54 5.78 -7.19
CA THR A 305 -23.11 4.66 -6.43
C THR A 305 -24.23 5.15 -5.51
N ASP A 306 -23.99 6.21 -4.72
CA ASP A 306 -24.98 6.82 -3.82
C ASP A 306 -26.21 7.35 -4.58
N MET A 307 -26.02 8.05 -5.71
CA MET A 307 -27.12 8.52 -6.54
C MET A 307 -27.91 7.38 -7.19
N LYS A 308 -27.24 6.28 -7.55
CA LYS A 308 -27.89 5.09 -8.09
C LYS A 308 -28.73 4.39 -7.02
N GLU A 309 -28.20 4.22 -5.81
CA GLU A 309 -28.93 3.66 -4.66
C GLU A 309 -30.17 4.49 -4.30
N LYS A 310 -30.08 5.82 -4.41
CA LYS A 310 -31.20 6.74 -4.19
C LYS A 310 -32.18 6.85 -5.38
N GLY A 311 -31.84 6.28 -6.53
CA GLY A 311 -32.63 6.39 -7.76
C GLY A 311 -32.63 7.79 -8.39
N THR A 312 -31.65 8.64 -8.05
CA THR A 312 -31.55 10.04 -8.48
C THR A 312 -30.36 10.31 -9.42
N LEU A 313 -29.78 9.26 -10.01
CA LEU A 313 -28.62 9.40 -10.89
C LEU A 313 -28.99 10.13 -12.19
N SER A 314 -28.40 11.31 -12.37
CA SER A 314 -28.45 12.08 -13.61
C SER A 314 -27.24 11.75 -14.47
N VAL A 315 -27.47 11.14 -15.64
CA VAL A 315 -26.41 10.81 -16.61
C VAL A 315 -25.70 12.07 -17.13
N PRO A 316 -26.40 13.18 -17.49
CA PRO A 316 -25.72 14.41 -17.87
C PRO A 316 -24.78 14.96 -16.78
N ASP A 317 -25.19 14.91 -15.52
CA ASP A 317 -24.35 15.39 -14.40
C ASP A 317 -23.13 14.48 -14.18
N LEU A 318 -23.30 13.17 -14.35
CA LEU A 318 -22.18 12.20 -14.31
C LEU A 318 -21.15 12.52 -15.40
N VAL A 319 -21.61 12.73 -16.64
CA VAL A 319 -20.73 13.08 -17.76
C VAL A 319 -20.03 14.42 -17.53
N MET A 320 -20.75 15.42 -17.04
CA MET A 320 -20.18 16.74 -16.75
C MET A 320 -19.08 16.67 -15.69
N ARG A 321 -19.32 15.94 -14.58
CA ARG A 321 -18.32 15.78 -13.51
C ARG A 321 -17.10 14.97 -13.97
N SER A 322 -17.31 13.92 -14.77
CA SER A 322 -16.22 13.16 -15.39
C SER A 322 -15.33 14.04 -16.26
N LYS A 323 -15.97 14.87 -17.10
CA LYS A 323 -15.28 15.71 -18.08
C LYS A 323 -14.26 16.67 -17.47
N GLU A 324 -14.49 17.16 -16.24
CA GLU A 324 -13.53 18.00 -15.52
C GLU A 324 -12.23 17.24 -15.17
N VAL A 325 -12.35 15.96 -14.80
CA VAL A 325 -11.20 15.10 -14.53
C VAL A 325 -10.54 14.69 -15.86
N ASP A 326 -11.33 14.29 -16.85
CA ASP A 326 -10.86 13.81 -18.15
C ASP A 326 -10.08 14.89 -18.91
N THR A 327 -10.52 16.15 -18.86
CA THR A 327 -9.81 17.28 -19.49
C THR A 327 -8.43 17.46 -18.86
N ARG A 328 -8.35 17.49 -17.52
CA ARG A 328 -7.06 17.59 -16.80
C ARG A 328 -6.14 16.42 -17.11
N LEU A 329 -6.69 15.21 -17.19
CA LEU A 329 -5.93 14.01 -17.56
C LEU A 329 -5.39 14.10 -18.98
N GLN A 330 -6.21 14.50 -19.95
CA GLN A 330 -5.80 14.60 -21.35
C GLN A 330 -4.75 15.70 -21.55
N ASP A 331 -4.95 16.88 -20.97
CA ASP A 331 -3.98 17.99 -21.03
C ASP A 331 -2.62 17.57 -20.46
N GLY A 332 -2.63 16.87 -19.31
CA GLY A 332 -1.42 16.35 -18.70
C GLY A 332 -0.75 15.22 -19.50
N ILE A 333 -1.53 14.35 -20.14
CA ILE A 333 -1.00 13.31 -21.04
C ILE A 333 -0.31 13.94 -22.25
N ASP A 334 -0.92 14.95 -22.87
CA ASP A 334 -0.34 15.64 -24.02
C ASP A 334 1.01 16.28 -23.65
N GLU A 335 1.13 16.90 -22.47
CA GLU A 335 2.39 17.45 -21.96
C GLU A 335 3.45 16.36 -21.68
N LEU A 336 3.02 15.23 -21.12
CA LEU A 336 3.91 14.09 -20.86
C LEU A 336 4.43 13.48 -22.16
N GLU A 337 3.58 13.34 -23.17
CA GLU A 337 3.98 12.83 -24.49
C GLU A 337 5.03 13.73 -25.15
N LEU A 338 4.84 15.06 -25.11
CA LEU A 338 5.82 16.02 -25.60
C LEU A 338 7.15 15.86 -24.86
N THR A 339 7.10 15.80 -23.52
CA THR A 339 8.28 15.62 -22.68
C THR A 339 9.04 14.34 -23.00
N ILE A 340 8.33 13.23 -23.25
CA ILE A 340 8.91 11.93 -23.58
C ILE A 340 9.52 11.94 -24.98
N LYS A 341 8.84 12.52 -25.97
CA LYS A 341 9.28 12.56 -27.38
C LYS A 341 10.49 13.48 -27.60
N GLU A 342 10.49 14.65 -26.96
CA GLU A 342 11.53 15.68 -27.17
C GLU A 342 12.82 15.39 -26.40
N ASN A 343 12.77 14.56 -25.36
CA ASN A 343 13.89 14.33 -24.47
C ASN A 343 14.34 12.87 -24.48
N THR A 344 15.50 12.62 -25.08
CA THR A 344 16.19 11.31 -25.04
C THR A 344 16.45 10.79 -23.61
N LYS A 345 16.38 11.66 -22.60
CA LYS A 345 16.45 11.34 -21.17
C LYS A 345 15.25 11.90 -20.41
N ALA A 346 14.05 11.67 -20.93
CA ALA A 346 12.81 12.05 -20.25
C ALA A 346 12.82 11.58 -18.78
N PRO A 347 12.32 12.39 -17.83
CA PRO A 347 12.27 12.00 -16.42
C PRO A 347 11.52 10.69 -16.25
N LEU A 348 11.98 9.78 -15.37
CA LEU A 348 11.25 8.53 -15.09
C LEU A 348 9.81 8.82 -14.66
N ALA A 349 9.61 9.95 -13.97
CA ALA A 349 8.31 10.31 -13.48
C ALA A 349 7.32 10.63 -14.59
N ALA A 350 7.80 11.09 -15.75
CA ALA A 350 6.96 11.30 -16.91
C ALA A 350 6.40 9.96 -17.43
N TRP A 351 7.24 8.93 -17.53
CA TRP A 351 6.84 7.59 -17.97
C TRP A 351 5.83 6.93 -17.02
N VAL A 352 6.12 6.94 -15.72
CA VAL A 352 5.22 6.38 -14.70
C VAL A 352 3.90 7.13 -14.68
N SER A 353 3.92 8.46 -14.66
CA SER A 353 2.71 9.30 -14.69
C SER A 353 1.86 9.05 -15.93
N HIS A 354 2.48 8.83 -17.08
CA HIS A 354 1.76 8.59 -18.33
C HIS A 354 0.91 7.31 -18.24
N ILE A 355 1.48 6.22 -17.74
CA ILE A 355 0.75 4.96 -17.57
C ILE A 355 -0.36 5.08 -16.51
N PHE A 356 -0.11 5.78 -15.40
CA PHE A 356 -1.15 6.03 -14.39
C PHE A 356 -2.28 6.93 -14.93
N ALA A 357 -1.97 7.93 -15.75
CA ALA A 357 -2.96 8.82 -16.35
C ALA A 357 -3.83 8.08 -17.38
N LEU A 358 -3.24 7.23 -18.23
CA LEU A 358 -3.99 6.36 -19.15
C LEU A 358 -4.88 5.37 -18.40
N ALA A 359 -4.39 4.77 -17.32
CA ALA A 359 -5.22 3.94 -16.44
C ALA A 359 -6.38 4.73 -15.83
N SER A 360 -6.15 5.99 -15.47
CA SER A 360 -7.18 6.88 -14.93
C SER A 360 -8.25 7.22 -15.98
N LEU A 361 -7.88 7.45 -17.24
CA LEU A 361 -8.85 7.61 -18.34
C LEU A 361 -9.70 6.34 -18.54
N VAL A 362 -9.08 5.16 -18.57
CA VAL A 362 -9.80 3.88 -18.65
C VAL A 362 -10.78 3.72 -17.49
N LEU A 363 -10.34 4.06 -16.26
CA LEU A 363 -11.18 4.02 -15.07
C LEU A 363 -12.35 5.01 -15.19
N SER A 364 -12.09 6.23 -15.66
CA SER A 364 -13.10 7.26 -15.87
C SER A 364 -14.16 6.82 -16.87
N SER A 365 -13.76 6.34 -18.06
CA SER A 365 -14.66 5.77 -19.06
C SER A 365 -15.47 4.59 -18.49
N THR A 366 -14.84 3.76 -17.65
CA THR A 366 -15.54 2.65 -16.98
C THR A 366 -16.56 3.15 -15.96
N ILE A 367 -16.27 4.22 -15.22
CA ILE A 367 -17.20 4.85 -14.28
C ILE A 367 -18.38 5.48 -15.02
N VAL A 368 -18.19 6.09 -16.19
CA VAL A 368 -19.28 6.74 -16.94
C VAL A 368 -20.08 5.73 -17.74
N SER A 369 -19.42 5.00 -18.64
CA SER A 369 -20.01 4.16 -19.69
C SER A 369 -20.13 2.69 -19.30
N GLY A 370 -19.51 2.27 -18.20
CA GLY A 370 -19.44 0.88 -17.76
C GLY A 370 -18.21 0.12 -18.31
N PRO A 371 -17.92 -1.09 -17.79
CA PRO A 371 -16.70 -1.84 -18.10
C PRO A 371 -16.81 -2.61 -19.42
N CYS A 372 -16.82 -1.88 -20.54
CA CYS A 372 -16.95 -2.45 -21.87
C CYS A 372 -15.70 -2.17 -22.73
N ALA A 373 -14.83 -3.17 -22.86
CA ALA A 373 -13.58 -3.06 -23.63
C ALA A 373 -13.74 -2.71 -25.12
N SER A 374 -14.95 -2.88 -25.69
CA SER A 374 -15.23 -2.52 -27.09
C SER A 374 -15.56 -1.04 -27.29
N LEU A 375 -15.68 -0.25 -26.22
CA LEU A 375 -15.87 1.20 -26.32
C LEU A 375 -14.64 1.87 -26.93
N PRO A 376 -14.80 2.76 -27.92
CA PRO A 376 -13.68 3.41 -28.61
C PRO A 376 -12.72 4.13 -27.66
N GLU A 377 -13.25 4.88 -26.69
CA GLU A 377 -12.46 5.65 -25.73
C GLU A 377 -11.58 4.76 -24.83
N ILE A 378 -12.09 3.58 -24.46
CA ILE A 378 -11.35 2.58 -23.69
C ILE A 378 -10.29 1.91 -24.57
N ARG A 379 -10.68 1.48 -25.77
CA ARG A 379 -9.76 0.80 -26.70
C ARG A 379 -8.59 1.71 -27.10
N GLU A 380 -8.84 2.98 -27.34
CA GLU A 380 -7.80 3.96 -27.64
C GLU A 380 -6.83 4.13 -26.47
N SER A 381 -7.35 4.33 -25.25
CA SER A 381 -6.52 4.49 -24.04
C SER A 381 -5.68 3.25 -23.74
N VAL A 382 -6.26 2.05 -23.91
CA VAL A 382 -5.54 0.77 -23.77
C VAL A 382 -4.45 0.62 -24.83
N GLY A 383 -4.76 0.93 -26.10
CA GLY A 383 -3.79 0.88 -27.20
C GLY A 383 -2.59 1.79 -26.94
N LYS A 384 -2.86 3.06 -26.59
CA LYS A 384 -1.82 4.03 -26.19
C LYS A 384 -0.96 3.49 -25.04
N ALA A 385 -1.57 2.90 -24.02
CA ALA A 385 -0.82 2.33 -22.91
C ALA A 385 0.06 1.16 -23.32
N VAL A 386 -0.42 0.29 -24.22
CA VAL A 386 0.39 -0.82 -24.76
C VAL A 386 1.59 -0.28 -25.55
N ASP A 387 1.41 0.76 -26.36
CA ASP A 387 2.51 1.36 -27.11
C ASP A 387 3.57 1.96 -26.17
N VAL A 388 3.14 2.70 -25.13
CA VAL A 388 4.06 3.23 -24.10
C VAL A 388 4.79 2.11 -23.36
N LEU A 389 4.11 0.99 -23.05
CA LEU A 389 4.72 -0.15 -22.38
C LEU A 389 5.69 -0.95 -23.28
N ARG A 390 5.46 -0.97 -24.60
CA ARG A 390 6.37 -1.58 -25.58
C ARG A 390 7.66 -0.77 -25.69
N ASP A 391 7.56 0.55 -25.64
CA ASP A 391 8.69 1.48 -25.68
C ASP A 391 9.28 1.78 -24.29
N TRP A 392 8.86 1.02 -23.27
CA TRP A 392 9.24 1.29 -21.88
C TRP A 392 10.76 1.21 -21.66
N PRO A 393 11.38 2.22 -21.04
CA PRO A 393 12.82 2.21 -20.80
C PRO A 393 13.24 1.07 -19.87
N LEU A 394 14.18 0.22 -20.31
CA LEU A 394 14.71 -0.91 -19.54
C LEU A 394 15.29 -0.55 -18.16
N ALA A 395 15.74 0.70 -18.00
CA ALA A 395 16.29 1.20 -16.74
C ALA A 395 15.21 1.52 -15.68
N ILE A 396 13.94 1.58 -16.06
CA ILE A 396 12.84 1.92 -15.15
C ILE A 396 12.12 0.62 -14.78
N SER A 397 12.07 0.31 -13.48
CA SER A 397 11.35 -0.86 -12.99
C SER A 397 9.86 -0.77 -13.27
N LEU A 398 9.24 -1.88 -13.66
CA LEU A 398 7.77 -2.00 -13.78
C LEU A 398 7.09 -2.25 -12.42
N GLY A 399 7.87 -2.46 -11.35
CA GLY A 399 7.35 -2.96 -10.08
C GLY A 399 6.36 -2.06 -9.37
N GLY A 400 6.37 -0.75 -9.64
CA GLY A 400 5.38 0.19 -9.10
C GLY A 400 4.19 0.45 -10.04
N LEU A 401 4.00 -0.38 -11.07
CA LEU A 401 2.91 -0.22 -12.05
C LEU A 401 1.79 -1.27 -11.91
N ILE A 402 1.74 -2.04 -10.81
CA ILE A 402 0.75 -3.13 -10.70
C ILE A 402 -0.68 -2.60 -10.78
N TRP A 403 -0.99 -1.49 -10.09
CA TRP A 403 -2.31 -0.87 -10.15
C TRP A 403 -2.72 -0.44 -11.56
N PRO A 404 -1.96 0.42 -12.27
CA PRO A 404 -2.38 0.87 -13.60
C PRO A 404 -2.37 -0.26 -14.62
N LEU A 405 -1.42 -1.20 -14.53
CA LEU A 405 -1.43 -2.40 -15.37
C LEU A 405 -2.71 -3.19 -15.16
N CYS A 406 -3.15 -3.39 -13.91
CA CYS A 406 -4.42 -4.05 -13.62
C CYS A 406 -5.62 -3.33 -14.22
N VAL A 407 -5.74 -2.02 -14.02
CA VAL A 407 -6.88 -1.24 -14.52
C VAL A 407 -6.98 -1.30 -16.03
N ILE A 408 -5.86 -1.07 -16.73
CA ILE A 408 -5.79 -1.10 -18.19
C ILE A 408 -6.00 -2.52 -18.71
N GLY A 409 -5.29 -3.49 -18.13
CA GLY A 409 -5.34 -4.90 -18.55
C GLY A 409 -6.72 -5.52 -18.36
N CYS A 410 -7.46 -5.15 -17.31
CA CYS A 410 -8.86 -5.57 -17.13
C CYS A 410 -9.75 -5.15 -18.31
N MET A 411 -9.44 -4.03 -18.97
CA MET A 411 -10.18 -3.49 -20.12
C MET A 411 -9.51 -3.79 -21.46
N ALA A 412 -8.53 -4.70 -21.51
CA ALA A 412 -7.88 -5.11 -22.74
C ALA A 412 -8.83 -5.91 -23.66
N ASP A 413 -8.93 -5.48 -24.92
CA ASP A 413 -9.58 -6.25 -25.98
C ASP A 413 -8.78 -7.52 -26.31
N SER A 414 -9.40 -8.44 -27.06
CA SER A 414 -8.81 -9.76 -27.35
C SER A 414 -7.41 -9.70 -27.99
N GLU A 415 -7.09 -8.61 -28.69
CA GLU A 415 -5.79 -8.37 -29.30
C GLU A 415 -4.70 -8.11 -28.25
N HIS A 416 -5.00 -7.36 -27.20
CA HIS A 416 -4.04 -6.93 -26.18
C HIS A 416 -3.95 -7.86 -24.96
N GLN A 417 -4.89 -8.78 -24.75
CA GLN A 417 -4.89 -9.69 -23.59
C GLN A 417 -3.60 -10.52 -23.46
N ALA A 418 -3.08 -11.03 -24.59
CA ALA A 418 -1.84 -11.82 -24.61
C ALA A 418 -0.61 -11.01 -24.19
N PHE A 419 -0.60 -9.70 -24.50
CA PHE A 419 0.46 -8.78 -24.10
C PHE A 419 0.52 -8.63 -22.57
N PHE A 420 -0.60 -8.30 -21.92
CA PHE A 420 -0.65 -8.15 -20.46
C PHE A 420 -0.35 -9.46 -19.72
N GLN A 421 -0.83 -10.58 -20.25
CA GLN A 421 -0.51 -11.90 -19.68
C GLN A 421 0.99 -12.19 -19.72
N SER A 422 1.64 -11.90 -20.86
CA SER A 422 3.08 -12.10 -21.01
C SER A 422 3.88 -11.14 -20.13
N LEU A 423 3.48 -9.87 -20.08
CA LEU A 423 4.11 -8.83 -19.28
C LEU A 423 4.11 -9.19 -17.79
N LEU A 424 2.96 -9.53 -17.22
CA LEU A 424 2.85 -9.88 -15.81
C LEU A 424 3.48 -11.23 -15.47
N ALA A 425 3.45 -12.22 -16.38
CA ALA A 425 4.13 -13.50 -16.16
C ALA A 425 5.66 -13.36 -16.16
N ASN A 426 6.20 -12.53 -17.07
CA ASN A 426 7.64 -12.22 -17.09
C ASN A 426 8.05 -11.45 -15.85
N PHE A 427 7.23 -10.47 -15.43
CA PHE A 427 7.43 -9.76 -14.18
C PHE A 427 7.45 -10.73 -13.00
N ASP A 428 6.41 -11.54 -12.81
CA ASP A 428 6.32 -12.53 -11.71
C ASP A 428 7.52 -13.48 -11.63
N THR A 429 7.99 -13.95 -12.80
CA THR A 429 9.17 -14.81 -12.91
C THR A 429 10.44 -14.09 -12.46
N GLY A 430 10.63 -12.83 -12.87
CA GLY A 430 11.74 -11.99 -12.42
C GLY A 430 11.71 -11.66 -10.93
N CYS A 431 10.51 -11.63 -10.32
CA CYS A 431 10.29 -11.32 -8.91
C CYS A 431 10.36 -12.55 -7.99
N GLY A 432 10.51 -13.78 -8.53
CA GLY A 432 10.41 -15.01 -7.74
C GLY A 432 9.02 -15.27 -7.15
N GLY A 433 7.98 -14.62 -7.67
CA GLY A 433 6.63 -14.69 -7.09
C GLY A 433 6.31 -13.66 -6.00
N PHE A 434 7.19 -12.69 -5.77
CA PHE A 434 7.01 -11.63 -4.77
C PHE A 434 6.17 -10.48 -5.29
N GLY A 435 5.19 -10.06 -4.49
CA GLY A 435 4.22 -9.05 -4.85
C GLY A 435 2.83 -9.61 -5.16
N ASN A 436 2.01 -8.78 -5.78
CA ASN A 436 0.61 -9.03 -6.11
C ASN A 436 0.35 -9.04 -7.63
N SER A 437 1.39 -9.21 -8.46
CA SER A 437 1.27 -9.34 -9.91
C SER A 437 0.42 -10.55 -10.34
N ARG A 438 0.53 -11.68 -9.63
CA ARG A 438 -0.34 -12.85 -9.82
C ARG A 438 -1.81 -12.54 -9.52
N THR A 439 -2.04 -11.77 -8.46
CA THR A 439 -3.38 -11.33 -8.07
C THR A 439 -3.96 -10.40 -9.13
N ALA A 440 -3.18 -9.44 -9.63
CA ALA A 440 -3.58 -8.58 -10.74
C ALA A 440 -3.91 -9.40 -12.00
N LEU A 441 -3.05 -10.35 -12.39
CA LEU A 441 -3.28 -11.20 -13.57
C LEU A 441 -4.55 -12.07 -13.41
N LYS A 442 -4.83 -12.57 -12.20
CA LYS A 442 -6.06 -13.30 -11.90
C LYS A 442 -7.29 -12.39 -12.08
N ILE A 443 -7.27 -11.19 -11.53
CA ILE A 443 -8.36 -10.20 -11.67
C ILE A 443 -8.59 -9.87 -13.15
N MET A 444 -7.53 -9.65 -13.93
CA MET A 444 -7.65 -9.40 -15.38
C MET A 444 -8.37 -10.54 -16.10
N LYS A 445 -7.94 -11.79 -15.86
CA LYS A 445 -8.54 -12.98 -16.49
C LYS A 445 -10.01 -13.12 -16.12
N ASP A 446 -10.37 -12.90 -14.86
CA ASP A 446 -11.75 -12.93 -14.41
C ASP A 446 -12.58 -11.85 -15.12
N CYS A 447 -12.03 -10.65 -15.34
CA CYS A 447 -12.68 -9.58 -16.12
C CYS A 447 -12.90 -9.98 -17.59
N TRP A 448 -11.90 -10.59 -18.24
CA TRP A 448 -12.02 -11.02 -19.64
C TRP A 448 -13.10 -12.09 -19.83
N ILE A 449 -13.19 -13.03 -18.89
CA ILE A 449 -14.26 -14.05 -18.88
C ILE A 449 -15.63 -13.38 -18.75
N LEU A 450 -15.78 -12.42 -17.83
CA LEU A 450 -17.04 -11.70 -17.65
C LEU A 450 -17.46 -10.92 -18.89
N GLN A 451 -16.51 -10.29 -19.59
CA GLN A 451 -16.75 -9.56 -20.84
C GLN A 451 -17.22 -10.46 -21.98
N GLN A 452 -16.72 -11.70 -22.07
CA GLN A 452 -17.15 -12.67 -23.09
C GLN A 452 -18.58 -13.18 -22.85
N HIS A 453 -18.99 -13.34 -21.59
CA HIS A 453 -20.31 -13.90 -21.24
C HIS A 453 -21.45 -12.87 -21.26
N HIS A 454 -21.19 -11.58 -21.05
CA HIS A 454 -22.24 -10.56 -20.82
C HIS A 454 -22.43 -9.59 -22.00
N GLY A 455 -22.58 -10.09 -23.23
CA GLY A 455 -22.81 -9.25 -24.42
C GLY A 455 -23.78 -8.08 -24.18
N ARG A 456 -23.31 -6.85 -24.47
CA ARG A 456 -23.97 -5.52 -24.57
C ARG A 456 -24.95 -5.05 -23.47
N ASN A 457 -25.45 -5.88 -22.57
CA ASN A 457 -26.59 -5.57 -21.68
C ASN A 457 -26.24 -5.46 -20.18
N SER A 458 -24.97 -5.35 -19.80
CA SER A 458 -24.58 -5.23 -18.38
C SER A 458 -24.03 -3.84 -18.05
N THR A 459 -24.94 -2.89 -17.81
CA THR A 459 -24.63 -1.58 -17.21
C THR A 459 -24.38 -1.66 -15.69
N ASP A 460 -24.44 -2.87 -15.12
CA ASP A 460 -24.48 -3.12 -13.67
C ASP A 460 -23.20 -3.70 -13.07
N LEU A 461 -22.15 -3.86 -13.87
CA LEU A 461 -20.85 -4.22 -13.33
C LEU A 461 -20.20 -2.96 -12.74
N ALA A 462 -20.34 -2.79 -11.42
CA ALA A 462 -19.27 -2.15 -10.66
C ALA A 462 -17.94 -2.80 -11.08
N PHE A 463 -16.87 -2.01 -11.18
CA PHE A 463 -15.54 -2.50 -11.61
C PHE A 463 -15.29 -3.89 -10.98
N PRO A 464 -14.93 -4.95 -11.74
CA PRO A 464 -15.13 -6.35 -11.32
C PRO A 464 -14.16 -6.82 -10.22
N MET A 465 -13.78 -5.95 -9.30
CA MET A 465 -13.05 -6.27 -8.09
C MET A 465 -14.03 -6.61 -6.97
N GLY A 466 -14.87 -7.64 -7.13
CA GLY A 466 -15.65 -8.24 -6.04
C GLY A 466 -14.79 -8.72 -4.84
N VAL A 467 -13.47 -8.54 -4.92
CA VAL A 467 -12.46 -8.76 -3.90
C VAL A 467 -11.81 -7.41 -3.55
N ARG A 468 -11.76 -7.08 -2.26
CA ARG A 468 -11.04 -5.89 -1.76
C ARG A 468 -9.53 -6.15 -1.82
N VAL A 469 -8.90 -5.69 -2.90
CA VAL A 469 -7.46 -5.87 -3.15
C VAL A 469 -6.77 -4.52 -3.21
N LEU A 470 -5.60 -4.41 -2.57
CA LEU A 470 -4.69 -3.29 -2.76
C LEU A 470 -3.57 -3.72 -3.72
N LEU A 471 -3.50 -3.05 -4.87
CA LEU A 471 -2.50 -3.24 -5.91
C LEU A 471 -1.51 -2.08 -5.86
N ILE A 472 -0.21 -2.37 -5.74
CA ILE A 472 0.86 -1.39 -5.53
C ILE A 472 2.11 -1.83 -6.27
#